data_AF-A0A653DU27-F1
#
_entry.id   AF-A0A653DU27-F1
#
_cell.length_a   1.000
_cell.length_b   1.000
_cell.length_c   1.000
_cell.angle_alpha   90.00
_cell.angle_beta   90.00
_cell.angle_gamma   90.00
#
_symmetry.space_group_name_H-M   'P 1'
#
loop_
_entity.id
_entity.type
_entity.pdbx_description
1 polymer ?
#
loop_
_entity_poly.entity_id
_entity_poly.type
_entity_poly.pdbx_seq_one_letter_code
_entity_poly.pdbx_strand_id
1 'polypeptide(L)'
;MDQLALLNTIHNLKKPPSATRIMMQVSPASTIKYIVGDRLFISAIMNMGTKRHMKFINDMEEGKIFGCYALTEIAHGSNVRNMRCTATYDKQKKVFVLNTPDFEAAKCWAGGLGQMATHAVIYAMLIIDGHNYGLHSFVVPVRNPKTLLPYPGVVVGDMGEKIGLNGIDNGFVQFENYEIPKDNLLNKLGDVTDDGEYTTPFKDPNKRHGAALGSLSAGRVAIAIICETLGVKALTIAIRYGGVRRQFGPDGKTEVPILEYQTHV
;
A
#
# COMPACT_ATOMS: atom_id res chain seq x y z
N MET A 1 6.40 -6.62 -22.08
CA MET A 1 5.60 -7.66 -21.41
C MET A 1 4.14 -7.34 -21.68
N ASP A 2 3.37 -8.29 -22.21
CA ASP A 2 1.97 -8.02 -22.58
C ASP A 2 1.18 -7.49 -21.38
N GLN A 3 0.48 -6.35 -21.52
CA GLN A 3 -0.36 -5.74 -20.46
C GLN A 3 -1.42 -6.73 -19.92
N LEU A 4 -1.75 -7.77 -20.70
CA LEU A 4 -2.61 -8.87 -20.28
C LEU A 4 -1.99 -9.79 -19.22
N ALA A 5 -0.67 -9.89 -19.08
CA ALA A 5 -0.05 -10.89 -18.19
C ALA A 5 -0.32 -10.61 -16.69
N LEU A 6 -0.29 -9.32 -16.30
CA LEU A 6 -0.56 -8.89 -14.92
C LEU A 6 -2.06 -8.95 -14.58
N LEU A 7 -2.92 -8.56 -15.52
CA LEU A 7 -4.38 -8.66 -15.38
C LEU A 7 -4.83 -10.14 -15.32
N ASN A 8 -4.25 -11.01 -16.15
CA ASN A 8 -4.56 -12.45 -16.16
C ASN A 8 -4.18 -13.16 -14.85
N THR A 9 -3.22 -12.62 -14.08
CA THR A 9 -2.88 -13.20 -12.77
C THR A 9 -3.88 -12.80 -11.68
N ILE A 10 -4.52 -11.64 -11.79
CA ILE A 10 -5.54 -11.17 -10.83
C ILE A 10 -6.87 -11.93 -11.04
N HIS A 11 -7.20 -12.30 -12.28
CA HIS A 11 -8.49 -12.93 -12.62
C HIS A 11 -8.49 -14.46 -12.61
N ASN A 12 -7.35 -15.11 -12.41
CA ASN A 12 -7.25 -16.58 -12.38
C ASN A 12 -6.98 -17.10 -10.97
N LEU A 13 -8.04 -17.35 -10.21
CA LEU A 13 -7.98 -17.95 -8.86
C LEU A 13 -7.31 -19.35 -8.82
N LYS A 14 -7.18 -20.04 -9.97
CA LYS A 14 -6.48 -21.34 -10.08
C LYS A 14 -4.97 -21.18 -10.26
N LYS A 15 -4.47 -19.98 -10.54
CA LYS A 15 -3.07 -19.61 -10.40
C LYS A 15 -2.96 -18.81 -9.11
N PRO A 16 -2.98 -19.44 -7.92
CA PRO A 16 -2.60 -18.72 -6.72
C PRO A 16 -1.24 -18.06 -6.99
N PRO A 17 -0.94 -16.91 -6.38
CA PRO A 17 0.41 -16.39 -6.41
C PRO A 17 1.29 -17.34 -5.60
N SER A 18 1.67 -18.48 -6.19
CA SER A 18 2.46 -19.54 -5.57
C SER A 18 3.77 -18.96 -5.04
N ALA A 19 4.31 -17.96 -5.75
CA ALA A 19 5.44 -17.16 -5.29
C ALA A 19 5.14 -16.47 -3.94
N THR A 20 4.02 -15.74 -3.80
CA THR A 20 3.64 -15.12 -2.52
C THR A 20 3.48 -16.16 -1.41
N ARG A 21 2.84 -17.30 -1.68
CA ARG A 21 2.67 -18.37 -0.68
C ARG A 21 4.02 -18.92 -0.21
N ILE A 22 4.91 -19.23 -1.15
CA ILE A 22 6.26 -19.75 -0.84
C ILE A 22 7.07 -18.70 -0.07
N MET A 23 7.13 -17.46 -0.57
CA MET A 23 7.92 -16.40 0.05
C MET A 23 7.40 -16.05 1.45
N MET A 24 6.07 -16.04 1.67
CA MET A 24 5.48 -15.81 2.99
C MET A 24 5.87 -16.89 4.01
N GLN A 25 6.17 -18.12 3.58
CA GLN A 25 6.61 -19.16 4.50
C GLN A 25 8.08 -18.99 4.93
N VAL A 26 8.90 -18.29 4.14
CA VAL A 26 10.35 -18.15 4.36
C VAL A 26 10.71 -16.77 4.91
N SER A 27 10.26 -15.69 4.26
CA SER A 27 10.51 -14.31 4.66
C SER A 27 9.24 -13.45 4.55
N PRO A 28 8.37 -13.48 5.58
CA PRO A 28 7.17 -12.65 5.61
C PRO A 28 7.46 -11.16 5.37
N ALA A 29 8.46 -10.60 6.06
CA ALA A 29 8.75 -9.17 5.99
C ALA A 29 9.18 -8.72 4.58
N SER A 30 10.11 -9.45 3.95
CA SER A 30 10.53 -9.15 2.56
C SER A 30 9.39 -9.33 1.58
N THR A 31 8.53 -10.33 1.79
CA THR A 31 7.38 -10.59 0.91
C THR A 31 6.38 -9.45 0.96
N ILE A 32 6.00 -8.99 2.15
CA ILE A 32 5.07 -7.85 2.30
C ILE A 32 5.70 -6.59 1.74
N LYS A 33 7.00 -6.35 1.99
CA LYS A 33 7.72 -5.21 1.44
C LYS A 33 7.66 -5.16 -0.09
N TYR A 34 7.91 -6.30 -0.74
CA TYR A 34 7.78 -6.42 -2.18
C TYR A 34 6.33 -6.17 -2.64
N ILE A 35 5.34 -6.77 -1.99
CA ILE A 35 3.92 -6.59 -2.36
C ILE A 35 3.48 -5.13 -2.25
N VAL A 36 3.87 -4.44 -1.18
CA VAL A 36 3.48 -3.04 -0.94
C VAL A 36 4.23 -2.09 -1.87
N GLY A 37 5.55 -2.25 -2.00
CA GLY A 37 6.38 -1.37 -2.82
C GLY A 37 6.10 -1.52 -4.31
N ASP A 38 6.02 -2.76 -4.79
CA ASP A 38 5.84 -3.11 -6.21
C ASP A 38 4.36 -3.20 -6.60
N ARG A 39 3.65 -4.18 -6.03
CA ARG A 39 2.34 -4.56 -6.54
C ARG A 39 1.27 -3.52 -6.23
N LEU A 40 1.27 -2.95 -5.02
CA LEU A 40 0.27 -1.92 -4.66
C LEU A 40 0.50 -0.61 -5.39
N PHE A 41 1.76 -0.18 -5.56
CA PHE A 41 2.09 1.02 -6.32
C PHE A 41 1.65 0.89 -7.79
N ILE A 42 2.06 -0.18 -8.48
CA ILE A 42 1.68 -0.44 -9.87
C ILE A 42 0.16 -0.60 -9.99
N SER A 43 -0.47 -1.35 -9.09
CA SER A 43 -1.92 -1.56 -9.11
C SER A 43 -2.68 -0.25 -8.90
N ALA A 44 -2.22 0.64 -8.01
CA ALA A 44 -2.81 1.94 -7.81
C ALA A 44 -2.77 2.79 -9.10
N ILE A 45 -1.62 2.83 -9.77
CA ILE A 45 -1.46 3.56 -11.04
C ILE A 45 -2.33 2.95 -12.14
N MET A 46 -2.39 1.63 -12.27
CA MET A 46 -3.22 0.96 -13.29
C MET A 46 -4.72 1.17 -13.04
N ASN A 47 -5.15 1.17 -11.77
CA ASN A 47 -6.56 1.28 -11.42
C ASN A 47 -7.08 2.72 -11.48
N MET A 48 -6.26 3.69 -11.07
CA MET A 48 -6.67 5.08 -10.90
C MET A 48 -6.02 6.04 -11.90
N GLY A 49 -4.96 5.63 -12.58
CA GLY A 49 -4.31 6.40 -13.64
C GLY A 49 -4.83 6.07 -15.04
N THR A 50 -4.34 6.84 -16.00
CA THR A 50 -4.48 6.64 -17.45
C THR A 50 -3.11 6.41 -18.11
N LYS A 51 -3.06 6.33 -19.45
CA LYS A 51 -1.81 6.21 -20.23
C LYS A 51 -0.75 7.25 -19.85
N ARG A 52 -1.16 8.44 -19.37
CA ARG A 52 -0.30 9.50 -18.82
C ARG A 52 0.72 8.99 -17.79
N HIS A 53 0.37 7.94 -17.04
CA HIS A 53 1.15 7.45 -15.90
C HIS A 53 1.99 6.22 -16.21
N MET A 54 1.93 5.69 -17.43
CA MET A 54 2.69 4.48 -17.80
C MET A 54 4.19 4.68 -17.64
N LYS A 55 4.69 5.92 -17.76
CA LYS A 55 6.10 6.25 -17.50
C LYS A 55 6.57 5.79 -16.12
N PHE A 56 5.75 5.93 -15.07
CA PHE A 56 6.12 5.52 -13.71
C PHE A 56 6.16 4.00 -13.55
N ILE A 57 5.28 3.28 -14.26
CA ILE A 57 5.31 1.82 -14.26
C ILE A 57 6.57 1.34 -14.99
N ASN A 58 6.86 1.90 -16.16
CA ASN A 58 8.05 1.54 -16.94
C ASN A 58 9.34 1.86 -16.15
N ASP A 59 9.43 3.05 -15.54
CA ASP A 59 10.58 3.42 -14.73
C ASP A 59 10.75 2.51 -13.50
N MET A 60 9.66 2.00 -12.94
CA MET A 60 9.70 1.04 -11.86
C MET A 60 10.16 -0.35 -12.33
N GLU A 61 9.63 -0.83 -13.46
CA GLU A 61 10.04 -2.11 -14.08
C GLU A 61 11.51 -2.11 -14.49
N GLU A 62 12.03 -0.95 -14.91
CA GLU A 62 13.45 -0.74 -15.23
C GLU A 62 14.33 -0.49 -13.99
N GLY A 63 13.74 -0.47 -12.79
CA GLY A 63 14.46 -0.27 -11.53
C GLY A 63 14.99 1.15 -11.31
N LYS A 64 14.51 2.14 -12.08
CA LYS A 64 14.90 3.56 -11.94
C LYS A 64 14.23 4.23 -10.75
N ILE A 65 13.06 3.75 -10.36
CA ILE A 65 12.30 4.27 -9.21
C ILE A 65 11.78 3.13 -8.34
N PHE A 66 11.51 3.44 -7.07
CA PHE A 66 10.85 2.52 -6.14
C PHE A 66 9.61 3.18 -5.56
N GLY A 67 8.49 2.47 -5.62
CA GLY A 67 7.18 2.95 -5.21
C GLY A 67 6.83 2.62 -3.75
N CYS A 68 5.87 3.36 -3.22
CA CYS A 68 5.10 2.96 -2.04
C CYS A 68 3.67 3.53 -2.12
N TYR A 69 2.80 3.07 -1.24
CA TYR A 69 1.39 3.48 -1.20
C TYR A 69 1.09 4.13 0.17
N ALA A 70 0.72 5.41 0.17
CA ALA A 70 0.51 6.20 1.38
C ALA A 70 -0.91 6.81 1.39
N LEU A 71 -1.80 6.08 2.06
CA LEU A 71 -3.19 6.48 2.31
C LEU A 71 -3.33 7.03 3.73
N THR A 72 -3.05 6.18 4.72
CA THR A 72 -3.20 6.42 6.16
C THR A 72 -2.48 7.69 6.62
N GLU A 73 -3.17 8.47 7.45
CA GLU A 73 -2.58 9.57 8.24
C GLU A 73 -2.51 9.18 9.71
N ILE A 74 -1.64 9.84 10.48
CA ILE A 74 -1.47 9.59 11.92
C ILE A 74 -2.81 9.59 12.66
N ALA A 75 -3.68 10.58 12.40
CA ALA A 75 -5.01 10.66 13.03
C ALA A 75 -6.12 9.91 12.27
N HIS A 76 -5.90 9.49 11.02
CA HIS A 76 -6.95 8.93 10.16
C HIS A 76 -6.49 7.67 9.40
N GLY A 77 -6.88 6.51 9.92
CA GLY A 77 -6.80 5.23 9.21
C GLY A 77 -8.15 4.82 8.60
N SER A 78 -9.13 4.48 9.44
CA SER A 78 -10.44 3.98 8.99
C SER A 78 -11.30 5.07 8.35
N ASN A 79 -11.30 6.28 8.91
CA ASN A 79 -12.11 7.39 8.43
C ASN A 79 -11.36 8.23 7.38
N VAL A 80 -11.15 7.65 6.21
CA VAL A 80 -10.42 8.27 5.09
C VAL A 80 -11.09 9.52 4.53
N ARG A 81 -12.36 9.77 4.86
CA ARG A 81 -13.09 10.99 4.45
C ARG A 81 -12.60 12.23 5.18
N ASN A 82 -12.02 12.06 6.37
CA ASN A 82 -11.55 13.16 7.20
C ASN A 82 -10.04 13.36 7.13
N MET A 83 -9.36 12.71 6.17
CA MET A 83 -7.95 12.98 5.90
C MET A 83 -7.72 14.46 5.58
N ARG A 84 -6.57 14.97 6.03
CA ARG A 84 -6.30 16.42 6.11
C ARG A 84 -5.12 16.86 5.25
N CYS A 85 -4.29 15.94 4.75
CA CYS A 85 -3.30 16.27 3.73
C CYS A 85 -4.02 16.81 2.48
N THR A 86 -3.61 17.98 1.98
CA THR A 86 -4.23 18.63 0.82
C THR A 86 -3.33 18.58 -0.40
N ALA A 87 -3.95 18.65 -1.58
CA ALA A 87 -3.30 18.93 -2.86
C ALA A 87 -4.08 20.05 -3.54
N THR A 88 -3.55 21.28 -3.47
CA THR A 88 -4.22 22.47 -4.00
C THR A 88 -3.73 22.77 -5.41
N TYR A 89 -4.63 22.91 -6.37
CA TYR A 89 -4.25 23.22 -7.75
C TYR A 89 -3.86 24.70 -7.91
N ASP A 90 -2.65 24.95 -8.40
CA ASP A 90 -2.19 26.28 -8.85
C ASP A 90 -2.27 26.33 -10.38
N LYS A 91 -3.20 27.15 -10.89
CA LYS A 91 -3.47 27.30 -12.33
C LYS A 91 -2.35 28.01 -13.07
N GLN A 92 -1.67 28.96 -12.42
CA GLN A 92 -0.62 29.75 -13.06
C GLN A 92 0.60 28.88 -13.37
N LYS A 93 0.96 28.04 -12.40
CA LYS A 93 2.10 27.12 -12.52
C LYS A 93 1.73 25.76 -13.11
N LYS A 94 0.43 25.41 -13.15
CA LYS A 94 -0.09 24.09 -13.55
C LYS A 94 0.50 22.96 -12.70
N VAL A 95 0.49 23.19 -11.39
CA VAL A 95 1.00 22.25 -10.37
C VAL A 95 -0.05 21.97 -9.31
N PHE A 96 0.12 20.87 -8.59
CA PHE A 96 -0.52 20.66 -7.30
C PHE A 96 0.47 20.99 -6.19
N VAL A 97 0.05 21.81 -5.24
CA VAL A 97 0.79 22.13 -4.02
C VAL A 97 0.31 21.20 -2.92
N LEU A 98 1.14 20.24 -2.53
CA LEU A 98 0.87 19.33 -1.43
C LEU A 98 1.23 19.99 -0.11
N ASN A 99 0.34 19.88 0.87
CA ASN A 99 0.59 20.41 2.20
C ASN A 99 0.04 19.47 3.29
N THR A 100 0.82 19.34 4.35
CA THR A 100 0.46 18.64 5.57
C THR A 100 0.26 19.68 6.67
N PRO A 101 -0.99 19.96 7.10
CA PRO A 101 -1.27 21.08 8.00
C PRO A 101 -0.65 20.96 9.40
N ASP A 102 -0.44 19.73 9.88
CA ASP A 102 0.20 19.43 11.16
C ASP A 102 0.65 17.95 11.20
N PHE A 103 1.24 17.51 12.31
CA PHE A 103 1.73 16.14 12.47
C PHE A 103 0.64 15.06 12.37
N GLU A 104 -0.57 15.34 12.84
CA GLU A 104 -1.67 14.38 12.79
C GLU A 104 -2.12 14.08 11.34
N ALA A 105 -1.88 15.00 10.42
CA ALA A 105 -2.11 14.83 8.97
C ALA A 105 -0.92 14.20 8.23
N ALA A 106 0.19 13.90 8.91
CA ALA A 106 1.32 13.20 8.31
C ALA A 106 0.87 11.84 7.80
N LYS A 107 1.27 11.48 6.58
CA LYS A 107 1.09 10.10 6.11
C LYS A 107 1.96 9.18 6.95
N CYS A 108 1.46 8.00 7.28
CA CYS A 108 2.19 7.03 8.10
C CYS A 108 1.92 5.59 7.66
N TRP A 109 2.73 4.67 8.19
CA TRP A 109 2.65 3.22 7.95
C TRP A 109 2.85 2.77 6.50
N ALA A 110 3.25 3.66 5.58
CA ALA A 110 3.53 3.28 4.21
C ALA A 110 4.79 2.41 4.15
N GLY A 111 4.63 1.14 3.80
CA GLY A 111 5.75 0.19 3.70
C GLY A 111 6.72 0.59 2.58
N GLY A 112 8.02 0.64 2.89
CA GLY A 112 9.06 1.08 1.95
C GLY A 112 9.32 2.59 1.98
N LEU A 113 8.44 3.38 2.61
CA LEU A 113 8.60 4.84 2.68
C LEU A 113 9.73 5.25 3.61
N GLY A 114 10.06 4.44 4.62
CA GLY A 114 11.04 4.80 5.64
C GLY A 114 12.42 5.09 5.05
N GLN A 115 12.86 4.29 4.07
CA GLN A 115 14.22 4.39 3.53
C GLN A 115 14.31 4.30 2.00
N MET A 116 13.48 3.48 1.34
CA MET A 116 13.73 3.12 -0.07
C MET A 116 12.86 3.81 -1.11
N ALA A 117 11.61 4.15 -0.79
CA ALA A 117 10.69 4.70 -1.78
C ALA A 117 11.19 6.05 -2.29
N THR A 118 11.34 6.14 -3.61
CA THR A 118 11.66 7.39 -4.32
C THR A 118 10.40 8.08 -4.77
N HIS A 119 9.33 7.31 -5.01
CA HIS A 119 8.00 7.79 -5.36
C HIS A 119 6.95 7.16 -4.44
N ALA A 120 5.88 7.89 -4.20
CA ALA A 120 4.76 7.44 -3.40
C ALA A 120 3.44 7.76 -4.11
N VAL A 121 2.48 6.83 -4.09
CA VAL A 121 1.08 7.19 -4.33
C VAL A 121 0.55 7.83 -3.06
N ILE A 122 0.38 9.15 -3.07
CA ILE A 122 -0.14 9.93 -1.94
C ILE A 122 -1.63 10.17 -2.15
N TYR A 123 -2.44 9.87 -1.14
CA TYR A 123 -3.83 10.30 -1.10
C TYR A 123 -3.96 11.66 -0.41
N ALA A 124 -4.60 12.62 -1.05
CA ALA A 124 -4.80 13.96 -0.50
C ALA A 124 -6.18 14.52 -0.89
N MET A 125 -6.68 15.46 -0.10
CA MET A 125 -7.89 16.22 -0.40
C MET A 125 -7.58 17.19 -1.55
N LEU A 126 -8.22 17.00 -2.69
CA LEU A 126 -8.05 17.85 -3.85
C LEU A 126 -8.78 19.18 -3.63
N ILE A 127 -8.03 20.29 -3.66
CA ILE A 127 -8.57 21.64 -3.53
C ILE A 127 -8.38 22.39 -4.86
N ILE A 128 -9.43 23.01 -5.38
CA ILE A 128 -9.38 23.87 -6.57
C ILE A 128 -10.21 25.12 -6.29
N ASP A 129 -9.62 26.30 -6.45
CA ASP A 129 -10.26 27.59 -6.14
C ASP A 129 -10.93 27.63 -4.75
N GLY A 130 -10.30 27.02 -3.75
CA GLY A 130 -10.81 26.94 -2.38
C GLY A 130 -11.90 25.87 -2.16
N HIS A 131 -12.37 25.19 -3.21
CA HIS A 131 -13.35 24.12 -3.10
C HIS A 131 -12.70 22.74 -2.95
N ASN A 132 -13.20 21.95 -1.99
CA ASN A 132 -12.71 20.59 -1.73
C ASN A 132 -13.50 19.55 -2.54
N TYR A 133 -12.82 18.89 -3.47
CA TYR A 133 -13.36 17.83 -4.34
C TYR A 133 -13.18 16.42 -3.74
N GLY A 134 -12.70 16.36 -2.51
CA GLY A 134 -12.48 15.15 -1.74
C GLY A 134 -11.20 14.42 -2.13
N LEU A 135 -11.10 13.20 -1.60
CA LEU A 135 -9.89 12.39 -1.69
C LEU A 135 -9.55 12.02 -3.15
N HIS A 136 -8.32 12.33 -3.56
CA HIS A 136 -7.69 11.96 -4.83
C HIS A 136 -6.29 11.40 -4.55
N SER A 137 -5.70 10.78 -5.57
CA SER A 137 -4.40 10.11 -5.46
C SER A 137 -3.41 10.67 -6.48
N PHE A 138 -2.17 10.84 -6.07
CA PHE A 138 -1.12 11.50 -6.84
C PHE A 138 0.14 10.64 -6.80
N VAL A 139 0.88 10.57 -7.91
CA VAL A 139 2.23 10.00 -7.90
C VAL A 139 3.21 11.10 -7.51
N VAL A 140 3.80 11.02 -6.32
CA VAL A 140 4.62 12.08 -5.73
C VAL A 140 6.06 11.61 -5.62
N PRO A 141 7.03 12.27 -6.26
CA PRO A 141 8.44 12.04 -5.96
C PRO A 141 8.74 12.51 -4.53
N VAL A 142 9.31 11.64 -3.71
CA VAL A 142 9.63 11.94 -2.29
C VAL A 142 11.12 11.92 -2.02
N ARG A 143 11.92 11.23 -2.84
CA ARG A 143 13.38 11.22 -2.79
C ARG A 143 13.98 11.25 -4.18
N ASN A 144 15.17 11.85 -4.29
CA ASN A 144 15.98 11.74 -5.48
C ASN A 144 16.38 10.25 -5.71
N PRO A 145 16.09 9.66 -6.89
CA PRO A 145 16.35 8.23 -7.09
C PRO A 145 17.82 7.80 -7.07
N LYS A 146 18.76 8.74 -7.21
CA LYS A 146 20.21 8.45 -7.17
C LYS A 146 20.81 8.61 -5.79
N THR A 147 20.39 9.65 -5.04
CA THR A 147 20.97 9.97 -3.73
C THR A 147 20.14 9.47 -2.57
N LEU A 148 18.87 9.10 -2.80
CA LEU A 148 17.87 8.78 -1.79
C LEU A 148 17.63 9.89 -0.75
N LEU A 149 18.11 11.11 -1.03
CA LEU A 149 17.81 12.27 -0.21
C LEU A 149 16.40 12.78 -0.53
N PRO A 150 15.64 13.23 0.47
CA PRO A 150 14.34 13.84 0.24
C PRO A 150 14.45 15.10 -0.59
N TYR A 151 13.39 15.40 -1.36
CA TYR A 151 13.28 16.69 -2.03
C TYR A 151 12.99 17.81 -1.02
N PRO A 152 13.38 19.07 -1.29
CA PRO A 152 12.99 20.21 -0.47
C PRO A 152 11.47 20.28 -0.30
N GLY A 153 11.00 20.61 0.92
CA GLY A 153 9.58 20.61 1.27
C GLY A 153 8.99 19.21 1.54
N VAL A 154 9.81 18.15 1.54
CA VAL A 154 9.41 16.79 1.91
C VAL A 154 10.17 16.34 3.16
N VAL A 155 9.45 16.10 4.25
CA VAL A 155 10.00 15.47 5.46
C VAL A 155 9.56 14.02 5.46
N VAL A 156 10.51 13.09 5.36
CA VAL A 156 10.25 11.65 5.28
C VAL A 156 11.20 10.89 6.19
N GLY A 157 10.70 9.86 6.87
CA GLY A 157 11.48 9.08 7.81
C GLY A 157 10.86 7.74 8.16
N ASP A 158 11.61 6.94 8.91
CA ASP A 158 11.18 5.63 9.40
C ASP A 158 10.35 5.76 10.68
N MET A 159 9.34 4.89 10.85
CA MET A 159 8.48 4.85 12.04
C MET A 159 9.10 4.07 13.21
N GLY A 160 10.22 3.39 12.98
CA GLY A 160 10.97 2.63 13.98
C GLY A 160 10.51 1.18 14.14
N GLU A 161 10.82 0.66 15.32
CA GLU A 161 10.55 -0.71 15.70
C GLU A 161 9.04 -0.98 15.82
N LYS A 162 8.65 -2.18 15.36
CA LYS A 162 7.29 -2.69 15.38
C LYS A 162 7.27 -4.02 16.14
N ILE A 163 6.09 -4.44 16.58
CA ILE A 163 5.88 -5.77 17.18
C ILE A 163 6.30 -6.94 16.26
N GLY A 164 6.33 -6.71 14.94
CA GLY A 164 6.75 -7.69 13.95
C GLY A 164 6.94 -7.06 12.58
N LEU A 165 7.29 -7.89 11.60
CA LEU A 165 7.56 -7.45 10.21
C LEU A 165 8.62 -6.33 10.12
N ASN A 166 9.61 -6.33 11.00
CA ASN A 166 10.65 -5.28 11.07
C ASN A 166 11.56 -5.17 9.83
N GLY A 167 11.49 -6.12 8.89
CA GLY A 167 12.13 -5.98 7.57
C GLY A 167 11.43 -4.97 6.64
N ILE A 168 10.25 -4.49 7.02
CA ILE A 168 9.53 -3.41 6.34
C ILE A 168 9.87 -2.09 7.03
N ASP A 169 10.48 -1.19 6.26
CA ASP A 169 10.73 0.21 6.62
C ASP A 169 9.43 1.00 6.41
N ASN A 170 8.47 0.79 7.31
CA ASN A 170 7.27 1.61 7.35
C ASN A 170 7.67 3.05 7.70
N GLY A 171 7.31 3.98 6.82
CA GLY A 171 7.68 5.38 6.99
C GLY A 171 6.51 6.31 7.19
N PHE A 172 6.86 7.56 7.48
CA PHE A 172 5.97 8.70 7.43
C PHE A 172 6.43 9.72 6.39
N VAL A 173 5.51 10.56 5.91
CA VAL A 173 5.86 11.73 5.11
C VAL A 173 4.96 12.92 5.45
N GLN A 174 5.56 14.11 5.46
CA GLN A 174 4.92 15.40 5.55
C GLN A 174 5.37 16.28 4.39
N PHE A 175 4.46 17.13 3.92
CA PHE A 175 4.70 18.07 2.84
C PHE A 175 4.56 19.50 3.35
N GLU A 176 5.52 20.35 3.00
CA GLU A 176 5.48 21.79 3.24
C GLU A 176 5.44 22.49 1.88
N ASN A 177 4.22 22.85 1.44
CA ASN A 177 3.95 23.50 0.15
C ASN A 177 4.72 22.88 -1.03
N TYR A 178 4.71 21.54 -1.11
CA TYR A 178 5.50 20.78 -2.07
C TYR A 178 4.81 20.71 -3.44
N GLU A 179 5.44 21.26 -4.47
CA GLU A 179 4.86 21.33 -5.82
C GLU A 179 5.12 20.05 -6.63
N ILE A 180 4.08 19.52 -7.27
CA ILE A 180 4.19 18.46 -8.29
C ILE A 180 3.47 18.86 -9.58
N PRO A 181 3.90 18.39 -10.75
CA PRO A 181 3.19 18.66 -12.00
C PRO A 181 1.73 18.21 -11.94
N LYS A 182 0.81 18.95 -12.59
CA LYS A 182 -0.60 18.55 -12.71
C LYS A 182 -0.78 17.10 -13.18
N ASP A 183 0.07 16.68 -14.11
CA ASP A 183 0.02 15.34 -14.70
C ASP A 183 0.36 14.20 -13.73
N ASN A 184 0.74 14.50 -12.49
CA ASN A 184 0.92 13.50 -11.44
C ASN A 184 -0.39 13.08 -10.76
N LEU A 185 -1.52 13.77 -11.01
CA LEU A 185 -2.85 13.34 -10.58
C LEU A 185 -3.27 12.07 -11.33
N LEU A 186 -3.54 10.99 -10.59
CA LEU A 186 -4.14 9.76 -11.12
C LEU A 186 -5.59 10.03 -11.53
N ASN A 187 -5.76 10.37 -12.80
CA ASN A 187 -6.92 11.12 -13.29
C ASN A 187 -8.12 10.28 -13.76
N LYS A 188 -8.11 8.95 -13.60
CA LYS A 188 -9.19 8.09 -14.12
C LYS A 188 -10.52 8.28 -13.40
N LEU A 189 -10.48 8.71 -12.13
CA LEU A 189 -11.68 8.92 -11.30
C LEU A 189 -12.11 10.38 -11.19
N GLY A 190 -11.25 11.30 -11.64
CA GLY A 190 -11.47 12.73 -11.70
C GLY A 190 -10.19 13.42 -12.20
N ASP A 191 -10.34 14.41 -13.07
CA ASP A 191 -9.23 15.16 -13.67
C ASP A 191 -9.45 16.66 -13.53
N VAL A 192 -8.38 17.42 -13.78
CA VAL A 192 -8.36 18.88 -13.72
C VAL A 192 -7.82 19.43 -15.03
N THR A 193 -8.57 20.31 -15.68
CA THR A 193 -8.10 21.02 -16.88
C THR A 193 -7.03 22.05 -16.53
N ASP A 194 -6.33 22.60 -17.52
CA ASP A 194 -5.32 23.64 -17.27
C ASP A 194 -5.93 24.86 -16.57
N ASP A 195 -7.15 25.22 -16.93
CA ASP A 195 -7.91 26.35 -16.37
C ASP A 195 -8.55 26.04 -15.00
N GLY A 196 -8.33 24.83 -14.47
CA GLY A 196 -8.83 24.40 -13.17
C GLY A 196 -10.28 23.95 -13.15
N GLU A 197 -10.83 23.53 -14.29
CA GLU A 197 -12.13 22.88 -14.32
C GLU A 197 -12.00 21.42 -13.86
N TYR A 198 -12.78 21.04 -12.85
CA TYR A 198 -12.83 19.65 -12.37
C TYR A 198 -13.81 18.83 -13.21
N THR A 199 -13.35 17.67 -13.67
CA THR A 199 -14.19 16.71 -14.42
C THR A 199 -14.15 15.35 -13.75
N THR A 200 -15.26 14.61 -13.78
CA THR A 200 -15.31 13.24 -13.25
C THR A 200 -16.32 12.39 -14.03
N PRO A 201 -16.04 11.10 -14.29
CA PRO A 201 -17.04 10.21 -14.90
C PRO A 201 -18.15 9.80 -13.92
N PHE A 202 -18.05 10.17 -12.63
CA PHE A 202 -19.01 9.82 -11.60
C PHE A 202 -20.00 10.95 -11.35
N LYS A 203 -21.30 10.66 -11.52
CA LYS A 203 -22.38 11.59 -11.13
C LYS A 203 -22.56 11.67 -9.61
N ASP A 204 -22.30 10.56 -8.90
CA ASP A 204 -22.47 10.45 -7.45
C ASP A 204 -21.11 10.50 -6.74
N PRO A 205 -20.85 11.52 -5.90
CA PRO A 205 -19.61 11.65 -5.14
C PRO A 205 -19.31 10.45 -4.23
N ASN A 206 -20.33 9.77 -3.69
CA ASN A 206 -20.13 8.58 -2.84
C ASN A 206 -19.60 7.41 -3.67
N LYS A 207 -20.08 7.24 -4.91
CA LYS A 207 -19.57 6.20 -5.82
C LYS A 207 -18.12 6.50 -6.25
N ARG A 208 -17.79 7.76 -6.51
CA ARG A 208 -16.40 8.17 -6.78
C ARG A 208 -15.48 7.82 -5.61
N HIS A 209 -15.91 8.15 -4.40
CA HIS A 209 -15.17 7.84 -3.18
C HIS A 209 -14.97 6.33 -3.00
N GLY A 210 -16.02 5.53 -3.20
CA GLY A 210 -15.92 4.07 -3.19
C GLY A 210 -14.95 3.52 -4.25
N ALA A 211 -14.94 4.10 -5.46
CA ALA A 211 -14.01 3.74 -6.52
C ALA A 211 -12.55 4.07 -6.17
N ALA A 212 -12.29 5.20 -5.52
CA ALA A 212 -10.94 5.60 -5.09
C ALA A 212 -10.33 4.63 -4.05
N LEU A 213 -11.20 3.97 -3.26
CA LEU A 213 -10.83 2.93 -2.30
C LEU A 213 -10.93 1.51 -2.88
N GLY A 214 -11.40 1.37 -4.12
CA GLY A 214 -11.58 0.08 -4.79
C GLY A 214 -10.27 -0.68 -4.97
N SER A 215 -9.14 0.02 -5.07
CA SER A 215 -7.79 -0.57 -5.11
C SER A 215 -7.47 -1.42 -3.88
N LEU A 216 -8.07 -1.14 -2.72
CA LEU A 216 -7.87 -1.90 -1.49
C LEU A 216 -8.48 -3.30 -1.53
N SER A 217 -9.43 -3.57 -2.44
CA SER A 217 -10.08 -4.88 -2.55
C SER A 217 -9.10 -5.98 -2.96
N ALA A 218 -8.13 -5.69 -3.83
CA ALA A 218 -7.08 -6.64 -4.17
C ALA A 218 -6.20 -6.99 -2.95
N GLY A 219 -5.91 -6.00 -2.10
CA GLY A 219 -5.20 -6.20 -0.84
C GLY A 219 -5.96 -7.12 0.13
N ARG A 220 -7.29 -6.99 0.23
CA ARG A 220 -8.12 -7.86 1.08
C ARG A 220 -8.02 -9.34 0.67
N VAL A 221 -8.07 -9.61 -0.63
CA VAL A 221 -7.89 -10.99 -1.16
C VAL A 221 -6.49 -11.51 -0.83
N ALA A 222 -5.46 -10.67 -0.96
CA ALA A 222 -4.08 -11.05 -0.61
C ALA A 222 -3.92 -11.39 0.88
N ILE A 223 -4.58 -10.66 1.78
CA ILE A 223 -4.56 -10.95 3.23
C ILE A 223 -5.16 -12.32 3.52
N ALA A 224 -6.27 -12.68 2.88
CA ALA A 224 -6.87 -14.01 3.05
C ALA A 224 -5.88 -15.14 2.67
N ILE A 225 -5.13 -14.95 1.58
CA ILE A 225 -4.08 -15.90 1.14
C ILE A 225 -2.94 -15.98 2.17
N ILE A 226 -2.52 -14.84 2.73
CA ILE A 226 -1.49 -14.78 3.77
C ILE A 226 -1.94 -15.54 5.03
N CYS A 227 -3.16 -15.29 5.50
CA CYS A 227 -3.74 -15.97 6.66
C CYS A 227 -3.81 -17.48 6.47
N GLU A 228 -4.27 -17.93 5.30
CA GLU A 228 -4.31 -19.36 4.94
C GLU A 228 -2.91 -19.97 4.98
N THR A 229 -1.93 -19.32 4.35
CA THR A 229 -0.56 -19.85 4.24
C THR A 229 0.12 -19.94 5.60
N LEU A 230 -0.01 -18.92 6.45
CA LEU A 230 0.55 -18.94 7.81
C LEU A 230 -0.22 -19.89 8.73
N GLY A 231 -1.54 -20.01 8.57
CA GLY A 231 -2.37 -20.96 9.30
C GLY A 231 -1.97 -22.41 9.02
N VAL A 232 -1.78 -22.78 7.75
CA VAL A 232 -1.28 -24.11 7.36
C VAL A 232 0.09 -24.39 7.99
N LYS A 233 1.00 -23.41 8.00
CA LYS A 233 2.32 -23.55 8.63
C LYS A 233 2.20 -23.77 10.14
N ALA A 234 1.39 -22.97 10.83
CA ALA A 234 1.18 -23.09 12.27
C ALA A 234 0.56 -24.45 12.65
N LEU A 235 -0.51 -24.86 11.95
CA LEU A 235 -1.17 -26.15 12.17
C LEU A 235 -0.21 -27.31 11.90
N THR A 236 0.58 -27.24 10.84
CA THR A 236 1.55 -28.30 10.51
C THR A 236 2.58 -28.47 11.63
N ILE A 237 3.09 -27.38 12.20
CA ILE A 237 4.04 -27.41 13.32
C ILE A 237 3.36 -28.00 14.55
N ALA A 238 2.17 -27.50 14.91
CA ALA A 238 1.44 -27.93 16.10
C ALA A 238 1.08 -29.42 16.05
N ILE A 239 0.50 -29.90 14.94
CA ILE A 239 0.09 -31.31 14.78
C ILE A 239 1.31 -32.24 14.79
N ARG A 240 2.38 -31.90 14.05
CA ARG A 240 3.60 -32.72 14.04
C ARG A 240 4.25 -32.78 15.42
N TYR A 241 4.32 -31.66 16.13
CA TYR A 241 4.84 -31.63 17.49
C TYR A 241 3.94 -32.42 18.44
N GLY A 242 2.62 -32.28 18.33
CA GLY A 242 1.65 -33.01 19.14
C GLY A 242 1.75 -34.53 18.98
N GLY A 243 2.06 -35.02 17.78
CA GLY A 243 2.23 -36.44 17.50
C GLY A 243 3.51 -37.06 18.07
N VAL A 244 4.51 -36.25 18.46
CA VAL A 244 5.79 -36.73 19.00
C VAL A 244 6.03 -36.33 20.45
N ARG A 245 5.45 -35.22 20.91
CA ARG A 245 5.57 -34.75 22.29
C ARG A 245 4.71 -35.62 23.19
N ARG A 246 5.37 -36.40 24.05
CA ARG A 246 4.72 -37.17 25.12
C ARG A 246 4.77 -36.37 26.42
N GLN A 247 3.66 -36.35 27.16
CA GLN A 247 3.55 -35.75 28.48
C GLN A 247 2.29 -36.29 29.16
N PHE A 248 2.42 -36.72 30.43
CA PHE A 248 1.37 -37.42 31.18
C PHE A 248 0.92 -38.73 30.49
N GLY A 249 0.08 -39.50 31.17
CA GLY A 249 -0.48 -40.74 30.65
C GLY A 249 -1.13 -41.57 31.74
N PRO A 250 -1.68 -42.75 31.41
CA PRO A 250 -2.24 -43.65 32.41
C PRO A 250 -1.18 -44.12 33.42
N ASP A 251 -1.57 -44.27 34.68
CA ASP A 251 -0.68 -44.73 35.74
C ASP A 251 -0.03 -46.08 35.40
N GLY A 252 1.28 -46.17 35.64
CA GLY A 252 2.08 -47.37 35.36
C GLY A 252 2.29 -47.68 33.87
N LYS A 253 1.88 -46.79 32.95
CA LYS A 253 2.15 -46.90 31.50
C LYS A 253 3.13 -45.82 31.03
N THR A 254 3.61 -45.97 29.81
CA THR A 254 4.41 -44.94 29.14
C THR A 254 3.55 -43.72 28.82
N GLU A 255 4.15 -42.54 28.87
CA GLU A 255 3.48 -41.30 28.47
C GLU A 255 2.96 -41.39 27.03
N VAL A 256 1.79 -40.79 26.78
CA VAL A 256 1.16 -40.78 25.46
C VAL A 256 1.43 -39.46 24.72
N PRO A 257 1.44 -39.45 23.38
CA PRO A 257 1.53 -38.21 22.62
C PRO A 257 0.40 -37.26 22.99
N ILE A 258 0.70 -35.97 23.12
CA ILE A 258 -0.32 -34.98 23.53
C ILE A 258 -1.47 -34.87 22.52
N LEU A 259 -1.24 -35.27 21.27
CA LEU A 259 -2.28 -35.35 20.23
C LEU A 259 -3.39 -36.36 20.54
N GLU A 260 -3.17 -37.33 21.44
CA GLU A 260 -4.18 -38.32 21.83
C GLU A 260 -5.20 -37.77 22.84
N TYR A 261 -4.95 -36.61 23.46
CA TYR A 261 -5.88 -36.00 24.40
C TYR A 261 -6.98 -35.20 23.67
N GLN A 262 -8.25 -35.42 24.04
CA GLN A 262 -9.39 -34.70 23.45
C GLN A 262 -9.28 -33.17 23.58
N THR A 263 -8.63 -32.66 24.63
CA THR A 263 -8.43 -31.21 24.81
C THR A 263 -7.37 -30.63 23.88
N HIS A 264 -6.57 -31.46 23.22
CA HIS A 264 -5.53 -31.05 22.27
C HIS A 264 -6.00 -31.07 20.81
N VAL A 265 -6.97 -31.93 20.49
CA VAL A 265 -7.61 -32.07 19.18
C VAL A 265 -8.71 -31.02 19.02
#